data_AF-A0A2S0WT66-F1
#
_entry.id   AF-A0A2S0WT66-F1
#
_cell.length_a   1.000
_cell.length_b   1.000
_cell.length_c   1.000
_cell.angle_alpha   90.00
_cell.angle_beta   90.00
_cell.angle_gamma   90.00
#
_symmetry.space_group_name_H-M   'P 1'
#
loop_
_entity.id
_entity.type
_entity.pdbx_description
1 polymer ?
#
loop_
_entity_poly.entity_id
_entity_poly.type
_entity_poly.pdbx_seq_one_letter_code
_entity_poly.pdbx_strand_id
1 'polypeptide(L)'
;MSMRTTPIAELVESPLALNVVFHVDGKLAANEFTGVRTGHFSKKDSHLMVQAAVPSGPVENRQAVLLSLLRDAVAEAETFAKKRGIAESLDEIRAIINQVAAE
;
A
#
# COMPACT_ATOMS: atom_id res chain seq x y z
N MET A 1 10.22 20.35 8.48
CA MET A 1 8.77 20.14 8.61
C MET A 1 8.59 18.76 9.23
N SER A 2 8.33 18.68 10.55
CA SER A 2 8.23 17.39 11.26
C SER A 2 6.82 16.85 11.11
N MET A 3 6.64 15.83 10.28
CA MET A 3 5.36 15.12 10.16
C MET A 3 5.14 14.32 11.44
N ARG A 4 4.10 14.65 12.21
CA ARG A 4 3.71 13.86 13.38
C ARG A 4 2.96 12.64 12.88
N THR A 5 3.55 11.46 13.01
CA THR A 5 2.88 10.19 12.72
C THR A 5 2.28 9.67 14.02
N THR A 6 0.97 9.50 14.08
CA THR A 6 0.33 8.73 15.16
C THR A 6 0.39 7.25 14.75
N PRO A 7 1.02 6.37 15.55
CA PRO A 7 1.02 4.95 15.26
C PRO A 7 -0.39 4.39 15.44
N ILE A 8 -1.04 4.02 14.33
CA ILE A 8 -2.34 3.32 14.32
C ILE A 8 -2.13 1.80 14.36
N ALA A 9 -0.91 1.34 14.06
CA ALA A 9 -0.59 -0.09 13.91
C ALA A 9 -0.89 -0.95 15.14
N GLU A 10 -0.86 -0.38 16.36
CA GLU A 10 -1.15 -1.10 17.60
C GLU A 10 -2.65 -1.43 17.78
N LEU A 11 -3.53 -0.87 16.94
CA LEU A 11 -4.98 -1.03 17.01
C LEU A 11 -5.55 -1.85 15.84
N VAL A 12 -4.70 -2.46 15.02
CA VAL A 12 -5.09 -3.15 13.79
C VAL A 12 -4.70 -4.62 13.90
N GLU A 13 -5.70 -5.49 14.07
CA GLU A 13 -5.52 -6.93 14.03
C GLU A 13 -5.62 -7.40 12.58
N SER A 14 -4.48 -7.61 11.95
CA SER A 14 -4.42 -8.15 10.60
C SER A 14 -3.59 -9.44 10.53
N PRO A 15 -4.07 -10.49 9.85
CA PRO A 15 -3.31 -11.72 9.63
C PRO A 15 -2.08 -11.51 8.71
N LEU A 16 -1.99 -10.36 8.04
CA LEU A 16 -0.88 -9.97 7.18
C LEU A 16 -0.51 -8.50 7.42
N ALA A 17 0.71 -8.25 7.86
CA ALA A 17 1.25 -6.91 7.90
C ALA A 17 1.55 -6.42 6.48
N LEU A 18 1.01 -5.27 6.09
CA LEU A 18 1.19 -4.69 4.76
C LEU A 18 2.06 -3.44 4.81
N ASN A 19 3.12 -3.42 4.02
CA ASN A 19 3.96 -2.25 3.80
C ASN A 19 3.87 -1.80 2.35
N VAL A 20 3.34 -0.59 2.13
CA VAL A 20 3.19 -0.02 0.79
C VAL A 20 4.31 0.99 0.54
N VAL A 21 5.14 0.72 -0.46
CA VAL A 21 6.28 1.57 -0.82
C VAL A 21 5.98 2.29 -2.12
N PHE A 22 5.83 3.61 -2.05
CA PHE A 22 5.61 4.46 -3.21
C PHE A 22 6.92 4.74 -3.94
N HIS A 23 6.98 4.39 -5.22
CA HIS A 23 8.11 4.66 -6.09
C HIS A 23 7.79 5.89 -6.94
N VAL A 24 8.55 6.96 -6.75
CA VAL A 24 8.41 8.21 -7.51
C VAL A 24 9.54 8.29 -8.53
N ASP A 25 9.19 8.55 -9.78
CA ASP A 25 10.18 8.66 -10.86
C ASP A 25 11.24 9.72 -10.58
N GLY A 26 12.50 9.31 -10.67
CA GLY A 26 13.65 10.19 -10.63
C GLY A 26 14.13 10.54 -12.04
N LYS A 27 14.86 11.66 -12.16
CA LYS A 27 15.49 12.06 -13.44
C LYS A 27 16.51 11.03 -13.98
N LEU A 28 17.06 10.19 -13.09
CA LEU A 28 18.11 9.23 -13.41
C LEU A 28 17.59 7.81 -13.63
N ALA A 29 16.45 7.47 -13.02
CA ALA A 29 15.85 6.15 -13.10
C ALA A 29 14.33 6.32 -13.04
N ALA A 30 13.68 6.06 -14.17
CA ALA A 30 12.25 5.92 -14.24
C ALA A 30 11.83 4.56 -13.66
N ASN A 31 10.60 4.48 -13.16
CA ASN A 31 10.01 3.24 -12.71
C ASN A 31 9.92 2.24 -13.87
N GLU A 32 10.36 1.01 -13.62
CA GLU A 32 10.30 -0.08 -14.59
C GLU A 32 8.90 -0.70 -14.72
N PHE A 33 7.92 -0.19 -13.96
CA PHE A 33 6.56 -0.70 -13.90
C PHE A 33 5.55 0.43 -13.64
N THR A 34 4.29 0.15 -13.95
CA THR A 34 3.14 1.04 -13.68
C THR A 34 2.16 0.36 -12.74
N GLY A 35 1.47 1.13 -11.90
CA GLY A 35 0.48 0.60 -10.96
C GLY A 35 1.13 -0.05 -9.74
N VAL A 36 0.59 -1.17 -9.28
CA VAL A 36 1.06 -1.87 -8.08
C VAL A 36 1.60 -3.26 -8.39
N ARG A 37 2.57 -3.72 -7.59
CA ARG A 37 3.06 -5.11 -7.64
C ARG A 37 3.49 -5.59 -6.27
N THR A 38 3.37 -6.89 -6.04
CA THR A 38 3.98 -7.52 -4.86
C THR A 38 5.50 -7.43 -4.92
N GLY A 39 6.09 -7.11 -3.77
CA GLY A 39 7.53 -7.10 -3.54
C GLY A 39 7.95 -8.28 -2.67
N HIS A 40 8.77 -8.01 -1.65
CA HIS A 40 9.25 -9.02 -0.73
C HIS A 40 8.16 -9.46 0.27
N PHE A 41 8.11 -10.76 0.56
CA PHE A 41 7.27 -11.33 1.62
C PHE A 41 8.14 -12.06 2.64
N SER A 42 8.05 -11.64 3.91
CA SER A 42 8.64 -12.35 5.05
C SER A 42 7.58 -13.27 5.66
N LYS A 43 7.80 -14.59 5.56
CA LYS A 43 6.92 -15.57 6.22
C LYS A 43 7.06 -15.54 7.74
N LYS A 44 8.25 -15.20 8.26
CA LYS A 44 8.52 -15.14 9.70
C LYS A 44 7.67 -14.09 10.40
N ASP A 45 7.49 -12.95 9.74
CA ASP A 45 6.82 -11.77 10.29
C ASP A 45 5.43 -11.55 9.68
N SER A 46 4.96 -12.49 8.84
CA SER A 46 3.75 -12.35 8.02
C SER A 46 3.63 -10.97 7.37
N HIS A 47 4.73 -10.50 6.79
CA HIS A 47 4.88 -9.13 6.32
C HIS A 47 5.06 -9.08 4.80
N LEU A 48 4.12 -8.46 4.11
CA LEU A 48 4.14 -8.27 2.66
C LEU A 48 4.47 -6.83 2.32
N MET A 49 5.50 -6.65 1.49
CA MET A 49 5.75 -5.39 0.81
C MET A 49 4.99 -5.36 -0.51
N VAL A 50 4.29 -4.26 -0.78
CA VAL A 50 3.70 -3.94 -2.08
C VAL A 50 4.33 -2.64 -2.58
N GLN A 51 4.77 -2.63 -3.83
CA GLN A 51 5.34 -1.45 -4.46
C GLN A 51 4.28 -0.77 -5.33
N ALA A 52 4.16 0.55 -5.21
CA ALA A 52 3.22 1.36 -5.97
C ALA A 52 3.99 2.41 -6.79
N ALA A 53 3.98 2.28 -8.12
CA ALA A 53 4.59 3.25 -9.01
C ALA A 53 3.69 4.48 -9.16
N VAL A 54 4.19 5.63 -8.72
CA VAL A 54 3.49 6.91 -8.85
C VAL A 54 3.64 7.40 -10.28
N PRO A 55 2.54 7.73 -10.99
CA PRO A 55 2.62 8.19 -12.37
C PRO A 55 3.43 9.49 -12.47
N SER A 56 4.30 9.56 -13.48
CA SER A 56 5.04 10.77 -13.81
C SER A 56 4.14 11.83 -14.46
N GLY A 57 4.39 13.10 -14.13
CA GLY A 57 3.77 14.24 -14.81
C GLY A 57 2.83 15.05 -13.92
N PRO A 58 2.23 16.12 -14.48
CA PRO A 58 1.26 16.92 -13.77
C PRO A 58 0.00 16.09 -13.49
N VAL A 59 -0.43 16.08 -12.23
CA VAL A 59 -1.69 15.49 -11.78
C VAL A 59 -2.53 16.56 -11.12
N GLU A 60 -3.82 16.58 -11.42
CA GLU A 60 -4.76 17.57 -10.87
C GLU A 60 -4.94 17.39 -9.36
N ASN A 61 -5.01 16.14 -8.89
CA ASN A 61 -5.15 15.83 -7.47
C ASN A 61 -4.19 14.70 -7.05
N ARG A 62 -3.09 15.07 -6.39
CA ARG A 62 -2.08 14.13 -5.88
C ARG A 62 -2.64 13.18 -4.83
N GLN A 63 -3.49 13.66 -3.94
CA GLN A 63 -4.07 12.86 -2.86
C GLN A 63 -4.97 11.77 -3.42
N ALA A 64 -5.81 12.10 -4.41
CA ALA A 64 -6.65 11.12 -5.09
C ALA A 64 -5.83 10.02 -5.78
N VAL A 65 -4.72 10.38 -6.44
CA VAL A 65 -3.80 9.41 -7.07
C VAL A 65 -3.18 8.48 -6.03
N LEU A 66 -2.63 9.03 -4.94
CA LEU A 66 -2.00 8.22 -3.89
C LEU A 66 -3.01 7.32 -3.18
N LEU A 67 -4.23 7.81 -2.92
CA LEU A 67 -5.31 7.00 -2.35
C LEU A 67 -5.74 5.87 -3.29
N SER A 68 -5.80 6.12 -4.61
CA SER A 68 -6.07 5.07 -5.58
C SER A 68 -5.00 3.98 -5.55
N LEU A 69 -3.72 4.37 -5.60
CA LEU A 69 -2.59 3.44 -5.51
C LEU A 69 -2.58 2.66 -4.20
N LEU A 70 -2.98 3.28 -3.09
CA LEU A 70 -3.08 2.62 -1.79
C LEU A 70 -4.21 1.57 -1.76
N ARG A 71 -5.35 1.87 -2.38
CA ARG A 71 -6.46 0.91 -2.57
C ARG A 71 -6.03 -0.26 -3.44
N ASP A 72 -5.34 0.03 -4.55
CA ASP A 72 -4.81 -1.00 -5.45
C ASP A 72 -3.80 -1.90 -4.72
N ALA A 73 -2.95 -1.32 -3.88
CA ALA A 73 -1.97 -2.07 -3.10
C ALA A 73 -2.62 -3.03 -2.10
N VAL A 74 -3.72 -2.64 -1.46
CA VAL A 74 -4.49 -3.54 -0.58
C VAL A 74 -5.17 -4.64 -1.38
N ALA A 75 -5.75 -4.33 -2.54
CA ALA A 75 -6.35 -5.37 -3.39
C ALA A 75 -5.32 -6.40 -3.87
N GLU A 76 -4.10 -5.95 -4.20
CA GLU A 76 -2.99 -6.84 -4.54
C GLU A 76 -2.55 -7.68 -3.32
N ALA A 77 -2.48 -7.08 -2.14
CA ALA A 77 -2.17 -7.79 -0.89
C ALA A 77 -3.22 -8.84 -0.52
N GLU A 78 -4.51 -8.55 -0.68
CA GLU A 78 -5.58 -9.52 -0.49
C GLU A 78 -5.50 -10.67 -1.49
N THR A 79 -5.20 -10.35 -2.75
CA THR A 79 -4.99 -11.37 -3.78
C THR A 79 -3.83 -12.29 -3.41
N PHE A 80 -2.74 -11.73 -2.90
CA PHE A 80 -1.61 -12.50 -2.37
C PHE A 80 -2.01 -13.36 -1.16
N ALA A 81 -2.71 -12.77 -0.18
CA ALA A 81 -3.14 -13.45 1.04
C ALA A 81 -4.03 -14.66 0.73
N LYS A 82 -5.02 -14.48 -0.16
CA LYS A 82 -5.90 -15.55 -0.65
C LYS A 82 -5.12 -16.68 -1.32
N LYS A 83 -4.25 -16.33 -2.28
CA LYS A 83 -3.41 -17.31 -3.00
C LYS A 83 -2.50 -18.11 -2.07
N ARG A 84 -2.11 -17.54 -0.93
CA ARG A 84 -1.26 -18.18 0.08
C ARG A 84 -2.03 -18.85 1.21
N GLY A 85 -3.37 -18.76 1.22
CA GLY A 85 -4.21 -19.28 2.31
C GLY A 85 -3.96 -18.58 3.65
N ILE A 86 -3.52 -17.32 3.64
CA ILE A 86 -3.26 -16.53 4.85
C ILE A 86 -4.56 -15.91 5.36
N ALA A 87 -5.33 -15.31 4.45
CA ALA A 87 -6.59 -14.65 4.78
C ALA A 87 -7.47 -14.50 3.52
N GLU A 88 -8.79 -14.46 3.73
CA GLU A 88 -9.79 -14.19 2.69
C GLU A 88 -10.00 -12.69 2.42
N SER A 89 -9.64 -11.83 3.37
CA SER A 89 -9.75 -10.37 3.24
C SER A 89 -8.81 -9.68 4.22
N LEU A 90 -8.55 -8.39 3.99
CA LEU A 90 -7.78 -7.52 4.89
C LEU A 90 -8.68 -6.34 5.32
N ASP A 91 -9.85 -6.66 5.87
CA ASP A 91 -10.94 -5.69 6.07
C ASP A 91 -10.56 -4.53 6.99
N GLU A 92 -9.81 -4.79 8.06
CA GLU A 92 -9.33 -3.73 8.95
C GLU A 92 -8.39 -2.74 8.25
N ILE A 93 -7.47 -3.25 7.42
CA ILE A 93 -6.57 -2.41 6.63
C ILE A 93 -7.38 -1.58 5.63
N ARG A 94 -8.40 -2.17 5.00
CA ARG A 94 -9.32 -1.44 4.10
C ARG A 94 -10.10 -0.35 4.83
N ALA A 95 -10.54 -0.61 6.06
CA ALA A 95 -11.26 0.37 6.87
C ALA A 95 -10.40 1.61 7.16
N ILE A 96 -9.11 1.42 7.48
CA ILE A 96 -8.16 2.53 7.70
C ILE A 96 -8.04 3.41 6.45
N ILE A 97 -7.92 2.81 5.26
CA ILE A 97 -7.82 3.57 4.01
C ILE A 97 -9.08 4.40 3.77
N ASN A 98 -10.25 3.83 4.07
CA ASN A 98 -11.52 4.56 3.93
C ASN A 98 -11.62 5.72 4.91
N GLN A 99 -11.10 5.58 6.13
CA GLN A 99 -11.01 6.67 7.08
C GLN A 99 -10.08 7.78 6.59
N VAL A 100 -8.89 7.45 6.09
CA VAL A 100 -7.93 8.42 5.53
C VAL A 100 -8.51 9.13 4.28
N ALA A 101 -9.35 8.46 3.51
CA ALA A 101 -10.01 9.06 2.35
C ALA A 101 -11.17 10.01 2.73
N ALA A 102 -11.64 9.99 3.98
CA ALA A 102 -12.73 10.82 4.47
C ALA A 102 -12.25 12.10 5.20
N GLU A 103 -10.95 12.23 5.46
CA GLU A 103 -10.28 13.43 6.00
C GLU A 103 -9.82 14.38 4.88
#